data_AF-A0A847Z295-F1
#
_entry.id   AF-A0A847Z295-F1
#
_cell.length_a   1.000
_cell.length_b   1.000
_cell.length_c   1.000
_cell.angle_alpha   90.00
_cell.angle_beta   90.00
_cell.angle_gamma   90.00
#
_symmetry.space_group_name_H-M   'P 1'
#
loop_
_entity.id
_entity.type
_entity.pdbx_description
1 polymer ?
#
loop_
_entity_poly.entity_id
_entity_poly.type
_entity_poly.pdbx_seq_one_letter_code
_entity_poly.pdbx_strand_id
1 'polypeptide(L)'
;AKFVYDLTDTSFSNDDDSFIDMESLIASRIDVSYQVTLPNKPTSTNCSLISDDGKTLKWVAKYNAITVIEYSFEIINIINIILVAAGVLIVVAAVIVILLLYKKKKINQQ
;
A
#
# COMPACT_ATOMS: atom_id res chain seq x y z
N ALA A 1 0.22 6.71 -4.71
CA ALA A 1 -0.30 8.08 -4.47
C ALA A 1 0.88 9.01 -4.24
N LYS A 2 0.75 10.30 -4.58
CA LYS A 2 1.78 11.32 -4.36
C LYS A 2 1.15 12.51 -3.64
N PHE A 3 1.65 12.81 -2.45
CA PHE A 3 1.23 13.97 -1.66
C PHE A 3 2.45 14.84 -1.36
N VAL A 4 2.25 16.15 -1.31
CA VAL A 4 3.26 17.13 -0.93
C VAL A 4 2.72 17.88 0.28
N TYR A 5 3.42 17.80 1.40
CA TYR A 5 3.18 18.66 2.55
C TYR A 5 4.20 19.78 2.52
N ASP A 6 3.70 20.99 2.27
CA ASP A 6 4.48 22.21 2.26
C ASP A 6 4.24 23.00 3.54
N LEU A 7 5.31 23.16 4.34
CA LEU A 7 5.30 23.97 5.56
C LEU A 7 6.15 25.24 5.40
N THR A 8 6.59 25.56 4.18
CA THR A 8 7.48 26.70 3.94
C THR A 8 6.80 28.06 4.09
N ASP A 9 5.48 28.14 3.88
CA ASP A 9 4.67 29.36 4.08
C ASP A 9 4.21 29.60 5.54
N THR A 10 4.74 28.85 6.52
CA THR A 10 4.45 29.15 7.93
C THR A 10 5.26 30.33 8.48
N SER A 11 6.13 30.95 7.67
CA SER A 11 6.76 32.23 8.00
C SER A 11 5.81 33.40 7.70
N PHE A 12 5.04 33.80 8.71
CA PHE A 12 4.23 35.02 8.64
C PHE A 12 5.14 36.25 8.59
N SER A 13 5.03 37.04 7.52
CA SER A 13 5.70 38.34 7.40
C SER A 13 4.84 39.40 8.10
N ASN A 14 5.17 39.75 9.34
CA ASN A 14 4.59 40.91 10.03
C ASN A 14 5.69 41.61 10.85
N ASP A 15 5.72 42.94 10.78
CA ASP A 15 6.76 43.86 11.27
C ASP A 15 6.87 43.98 12.81
N ASP A 16 6.59 42.93 13.59
CA ASP A 16 6.65 42.94 15.06
C ASP A 16 7.61 41.86 15.61
N ASP A 17 8.85 42.27 15.85
CA ASP A 17 10.01 41.42 16.18
C ASP A 17 9.89 40.58 17.47
N SER A 18 8.94 40.87 18.35
CA SER A 18 8.86 40.24 19.69
C SER A 18 7.96 39.00 19.77
N PHE A 19 7.08 38.76 18.79
CA PHE A 19 6.19 37.60 18.76
C PHE A 19 6.77 36.41 17.94
N ILE A 20 7.77 36.67 17.08
CA ILE A 20 8.36 35.71 16.13
C ILE A 20 9.13 34.57 16.83
N ASP A 21 9.82 34.87 17.93
CA ASP A 21 10.60 33.85 18.65
C ASP A 21 9.70 32.82 19.31
N MET A 22 8.52 33.21 19.83
CA MET A 22 7.66 32.26 20.52
C MET A 22 6.96 31.31 19.55
N GLU A 23 6.51 31.79 18.39
CA GLU A 23 5.83 30.94 17.39
C GLU A 23 6.78 29.97 16.69
N SER A 24 7.99 30.38 16.34
CA SER A 24 9.01 29.48 15.78
C SER A 24 9.47 28.41 16.79
N LEU A 25 9.56 28.78 18.09
CA LEU A 25 9.80 27.84 19.18
C LEU A 25 8.63 26.88 19.41
N ILE A 26 7.38 27.30 19.17
CA ILE A 26 6.21 26.42 19.25
C ILE A 26 6.18 25.48 18.04
N ALA A 27 6.39 26.00 16.83
CA ALA A 27 6.33 25.21 15.61
C ALA A 27 7.45 24.17 15.51
N SER A 28 8.66 24.48 16.00
CA SER A 28 9.76 23.51 16.13
C SER A 28 9.52 22.41 17.18
N ARG A 29 8.52 22.56 18.04
CA ARG A 29 8.10 21.56 19.04
C ARG A 29 6.88 20.74 18.60
N ILE A 30 6.30 21.02 17.43
CA ILE A 30 5.17 20.27 16.89
C ILE A 30 5.69 19.16 15.97
N ASP A 31 5.50 17.91 16.38
CA ASP A 31 5.77 16.75 15.54
C ASP A 31 4.55 16.43 14.66
N VAL A 32 4.61 16.82 13.39
CA VAL A 32 3.60 16.43 12.40
C VAL A 32 4.01 15.10 11.77
N SER A 33 3.11 14.11 11.82
CA SER A 33 3.34 12.83 11.15
C SER A 33 2.14 12.39 10.34
N TYR A 34 2.41 11.82 9.16
CA TYR A 34 1.41 11.18 8.32
C TYR A 34 1.57 9.66 8.45
N GLN A 35 0.47 8.99 8.74
CA GLN A 35 0.43 7.54 8.87
C GLN A 35 -0.72 6.97 8.04
N VAL A 36 -0.45 5.88 7.32
CA VAL A 36 -1.45 5.15 6.54
C VAL A 36 -1.25 3.66 6.71
N THR A 37 -2.34 2.93 6.91
CA THR A 37 -2.34 1.46 6.94
C THR A 37 -2.92 0.93 5.65
N LEU A 38 -2.12 0.17 4.91
CA LEU A 38 -2.48 -0.37 3.60
C LEU A 38 -3.14 -1.75 3.73
N PRO A 39 -4.06 -2.13 2.83
CA PRO A 39 -4.65 -3.47 2.82
C PRO A 39 -3.60 -4.57 2.64
N ASN A 40 -2.61 -4.30 1.78
CA ASN A 40 -1.48 -5.16 1.43
C ASN A 40 -0.17 -4.41 1.64
N LYS A 41 0.93 -5.16 1.73
CA LYS A 41 2.28 -4.57 1.80
C LYS A 41 2.52 -3.66 0.59
N PRO A 42 3.19 -2.51 0.75
CA PRO A 42 3.51 -1.64 -0.37
C PRO A 42 4.48 -2.33 -1.32
N THR A 43 4.35 -2.03 -2.61
CA THR A 43 5.34 -2.38 -3.64
C THR A 43 6.49 -1.39 -3.66
N SER A 44 6.23 -0.12 -3.35
CA SER A 44 7.26 0.91 -3.18
C SER A 44 6.84 1.92 -2.12
N THR A 45 7.80 2.45 -1.37
CA THR A 45 7.56 3.48 -0.35
C THR A 45 8.84 4.27 -0.08
N ASN A 46 8.70 5.57 0.21
CA ASN A 46 9.77 6.43 0.72
C ASN A 46 9.59 6.77 2.21
N CYS A 47 8.84 5.96 2.97
CA CYS A 47 8.54 6.21 4.38
C CYS A 47 9.75 6.10 5.30
N SER A 48 9.70 6.85 6.41
CA SER A 48 10.74 6.83 7.45
C SER A 48 10.62 5.60 8.36
N LEU A 49 9.39 5.15 8.63
CA LEU A 49 9.11 3.98 9.46
C LEU A 49 8.05 3.08 8.82
N ILE A 50 8.26 1.77 8.98
CA ILE A 50 7.33 0.70 8.62
C ILE A 50 7.06 -0.10 9.89
N SER A 51 5.79 -0.41 10.15
CA SER A 51 5.39 -1.31 11.26
C SER A 51 5.83 -2.76 11.02
N ASP A 52 5.85 -3.56 12.09
CA ASP A 52 6.26 -4.98 12.02
C ASP A 52 5.41 -5.83 11.05
N ASP A 53 4.14 -5.47 10.85
CA ASP A 53 3.25 -6.14 9.89
C ASP A 53 3.57 -5.79 8.41
N GLY A 54 4.42 -4.79 8.18
CA GLY A 54 4.81 -4.29 6.87
C GLY A 54 3.72 -3.51 6.13
N LYS A 55 2.61 -3.17 6.78
CA LYS A 55 1.44 -2.54 6.13
C LYS A 55 1.21 -1.09 6.53
N THR A 56 1.70 -0.69 7.69
CA THR A 56 1.56 0.68 8.16
C THR A 56 2.83 1.47 7.85
N LEU A 57 2.64 2.54 7.09
CA LEU A 57 3.72 3.44 6.65
C LEU A 57 3.59 4.76 7.38
N LYS A 58 4.70 5.27 7.90
CA LYS A 58 4.75 6.53 8.63
C LYS A 58 5.85 7.45 8.09
N TRP A 59 5.46 8.70 7.85
CA TRP A 59 6.34 9.81 7.52
C TRP A 59 6.27 10.84 8.63
N VAL A 60 7.43 11.36 9.02
CA VAL A 60 7.53 12.48 9.95
C VAL A 60 7.90 13.71 9.14
N ALA A 61 7.05 14.73 9.16
CA ALA A 61 7.30 15.97 8.46
C ALA A 61 8.38 16.76 9.22
N LYS A 62 9.32 17.34 8.47
CA LYS A 62 10.35 18.20 9.05
C LYS A 62 9.87 19.64 9.01
N TYR A 63 10.02 20.36 10.12
CA TYR A 63 9.74 21.79 10.18
C TYR A 63 10.60 22.55 9.16
N ASN A 64 10.01 23.55 8.50
CA ASN A 64 10.64 24.36 7.46
C ASN A 64 11.25 23.53 6.29
N ALA A 65 10.67 22.37 6.00
CA ALA A 65 11.11 21.53 4.89
C ALA A 65 9.92 20.82 4.24
N ILE A 66 9.99 20.68 2.92
CA ILE A 66 8.98 19.97 2.15
C ILE A 66 9.18 18.46 2.37
N THR A 67 8.11 17.79 2.81
CA THR A 67 8.10 16.33 2.96
C THR A 67 7.26 15.72 1.85
N VAL A 68 7.91 15.02 0.93
CA VAL A 68 7.26 14.32 -0.19
C VAL A 68 6.85 12.92 0.27
N ILE A 69 5.58 12.59 0.11
CA ILE A 69 5.02 11.28 0.47
C ILE A 69 4.69 10.52 -0.81
N GLU A 70 5.41 9.42 -1.03
CA GLU A 70 5.26 8.57 -2.21
C GLU A 70 5.22 7.10 -1.81
N TYR A 71 4.10 6.45 -2.14
CA TYR A 71 3.94 5.01 -1.95
C TYR A 71 3.03 4.41 -3.03
N SER A 72 3.28 3.14 -3.33
CA SER A 72 2.51 2.32 -4.26
C SER A 72 2.19 0.98 -3.61
N PHE A 73 1.02 0.44 -3.89
CA PHE A 73 0.61 -0.88 -3.45
C PHE A 73 -0.35 -1.50 -4.46
N GLU A 74 -0.41 -2.82 -4.46
CA GLU A 74 -1.31 -3.56 -5.34
C GLU A 74 -2.53 -4.04 -4.56
N ILE A 75 -3.70 -3.89 -5.20
CA ILE A 75 -4.95 -4.46 -4.70
C ILE A 75 -5.21 -5.73 -5.52
N ILE A 76 -4.95 -6.87 -4.89
CA ILE A 76 -5.22 -8.18 -5.49
C ILE A 76 -6.74 -8.38 -5.53
N ASN A 77 -7.30 -8.62 -6.73
CA ASN A 77 -8.70 -9.01 -6.88
C ASN A 77 -8.85 -10.51 -6.59
N ILE A 78 -9.10 -10.83 -5.32
CA ILE A 78 -9.24 -12.21 -4.82
C ILE A 78 -10.40 -12.94 -5.52
N ILE A 79 -11.49 -12.25 -5.86
CA ILE A 79 -12.65 -12.86 -6.53
C ILE A 79 -12.25 -13.40 -7.90
N ASN A 80 -11.52 -12.61 -8.70
CA ASN A 80 -11.05 -13.06 -10.01
C ASN A 80 -10.09 -14.26 -9.88
N ILE A 81 -9.19 -14.23 -8.88
CA ILE A 81 -8.27 -15.36 -8.64
C ILE A 81 -9.05 -16.63 -8.29
N ILE A 82 -10.02 -16.55 -7.38
CA ILE A 82 -10.84 -17.70 -6.98
C ILE A 82 -11.62 -18.24 -8.18
N LEU A 83 -12.20 -17.38 -9.01
CA LEU A 83 -12.97 -17.77 -10.18
C LEU A 83 -12.08 -18.53 -11.19
N VAL A 84 -10.89 -18.00 -11.49
CA VAL A 84 -9.94 -18.67 -12.40
C VAL A 84 -9.47 -20.01 -11.81
N ALA A 85 -9.12 -20.06 -10.53
CA ALA A 85 -8.68 -21.28 -9.88
C ALA A 85 -9.76 -22.37 -9.88
N ALA A 86 -11.02 -22.00 -9.58
CA ALA A 86 -12.16 -22.91 -9.62
C ALA A 86 -12.41 -23.42 -11.06
N GLY A 87 -12.32 -22.54 -12.05
CA GLY A 87 -12.45 -22.91 -13.46
C GLY A 87 -11.40 -23.94 -13.91
N VAL A 88 -10.14 -23.73 -13.53
CA VAL A 88 -9.04 -24.68 -13.82
C VAL A 88 -9.30 -26.03 -13.17
N LEU A 89 -9.78 -26.05 -11.93
CA LEU A 89 -10.12 -27.29 -11.22
C LEU A 89 -11.20 -28.11 -11.95
N ILE A 90 -12.23 -27.45 -12.46
CA ILE A 90 -13.32 -28.10 -13.21
C ILE A 90 -12.78 -28.72 -14.52
N VAL A 91 -11.94 -27.98 -15.26
CA VAL A 91 -11.34 -28.48 -16.51
C VAL A 91 -10.47 -29.69 -16.24
N VAL A 92 -9.62 -29.66 -15.20
CA VAL A 92 -8.78 -30.79 -14.81
C VAL A 92 -9.63 -32.01 -14.45
N ALA A 93 -10.71 -31.83 -13.67
CA ALA A 93 -11.62 -32.90 -13.32
C ALA A 93 -12.29 -33.52 -14.57
N ALA A 94 -12.75 -32.69 -15.51
CA ALA A 94 -13.34 -33.16 -16.76
C ALA A 94 -12.35 -33.99 -17.59
N VAL A 95 -11.09 -33.54 -17.72
CA VAL A 95 -10.04 -34.29 -18.42
C VAL A 95 -9.78 -35.64 -17.76
N ILE A 96 -9.71 -35.69 -16.43
CA ILE A 96 -9.51 -36.94 -15.68
C ILE A 96 -10.68 -37.91 -15.94
N VAL A 97 -11.93 -37.43 -15.87
CA VAL A 97 -13.11 -38.24 -16.15
C VAL A 97 -13.08 -38.78 -17.58
N ILE A 98 -12.76 -37.95 -18.56
CA ILE A 98 -12.63 -38.37 -19.97
C ILE A 98 -11.58 -39.47 -20.10
N LEU A 99 -10.38 -39.29 -19.53
CA LEU A 99 -9.31 -40.30 -19.57
C LEU A 99 -9.74 -41.64 -18.94
N LEU A 100 -10.47 -41.61 -17.82
CA LEU A 100 -10.99 -42.81 -17.17
C LEU A 100 -12.03 -43.53 -18.03
N LEU A 101 -12.93 -42.78 -18.69
CA LEU A 101 -13.92 -43.35 -19.62
C LEU A 101 -13.25 -43.96 -20.85
N TYR A 102 -12.25 -43.30 -21.43
CA TYR A 102 -11.47 -43.83 -22.55
C TYR A 102 -10.73 -45.12 -22.18
N LYS A 103 -10.13 -45.19 -20.98
CA LYS A 103 -9.48 -46.41 -20.48
C LYS A 103 -10.47 -47.56 -20.32
N LYS A 104 -11.65 -47.32 -19.74
CA LYS A 104 -12.68 -48.35 -19.59
C LYS A 104 -13.16 -48.92 -20.93
N LYS A 105 -13.35 -48.07 -21.93
CA LYS A 105 -13.80 -48.51 -23.27
C LYS A 105 -12.78 -49.44 -23.95
N LYS A 106 -11.47 -49.22 -23.75
CA LYS A 106 -10.42 -50.08 -24.33
C LYS A 106 -10.35 -51.46 -23.67
N ILE A 107 -10.63 -51.55 -22.36
CA ILE A 107 -10.61 -52.82 -21.62
C ILE A 107 -11.79 -53.72 -22.02
N ASN A 108 -12.97 -53.15 -22.27
CA ASN A 108 -14.17 -53.92 -22.64
C ASN A 108 -14.20 -54.35 -24.12
N GLN A 109 -13.20 -53.99 -24.93
CA GLN A 109 -13.10 -54.36 -26.36
C GLN A 109 -11.96 -55.35 -26.64
N GLN A 110 -11.26 -55.83 -25.60
CA GLN A 110 -10.33 -56.97 -25.66
C GLN A 110 -10.98 -58.19 -25.04
#